data_AF-A0A7J2WSN3-F1
#
_entry.id   AF-A0A7J2WSN3-F1
#
_cell.length_a   1.000
_cell.length_b   1.000
_cell.length_c   1.000
_cell.angle_alpha   90.00
_cell.angle_beta   90.00
_cell.angle_gamma   90.00
#
_symmetry.space_group_name_H-M   'P 1'
#
loop_
_entity.id
_entity.type
_entity.pdbx_description
1 polymer ?
#
loop_
_entity_poly.entity_id
_entity_poly.type
_entity_poly.pdbx_seq_one_letter_code
_entity_poly.pdbx_strand_id
1 'polypeptide(L)'
;MPGEEVPGLGSDGKFSIRLILEAEVYPTEDEKKVIQAMKTIVPFSEELDDFEIQEGEIKVIRVTKDGYEPLSKLRNSFRSNRILDTARNLLISKRGDIRPLRFHKQAAIVGRVSLVDNEEFSPLGVIVLRIYYDGDPLILADWLTPRTERGKPVNEATLQDLLYGRG
;
A
#
# COMPACT_ATOMS: atom_id res chain seq x y z
N MET A 1 -15.29 29.88 -19.58
CA MET A 1 -14.24 28.91 -19.91
C MET A 1 -14.77 27.56 -19.47
N PRO A 2 -15.02 26.60 -20.37
CA PRO A 2 -15.40 25.25 -19.94
C PRO A 2 -14.21 24.67 -19.18
N GLY A 3 -14.46 24.14 -17.98
CA GLY A 3 -13.42 23.60 -17.10
C GLY A 3 -12.66 22.50 -17.81
N GLU A 4 -11.33 22.58 -17.82
CA GLU A 4 -10.49 21.50 -18.31
C GLU A 4 -10.73 20.28 -17.42
N GLU A 5 -11.26 19.21 -18.01
CA GLU A 5 -11.29 17.90 -17.37
C GLU A 5 -9.84 17.48 -17.10
N VAL A 6 -9.47 17.37 -15.83
CA VAL A 6 -8.16 16.87 -15.43
C VAL A 6 -8.14 15.36 -15.69
N PRO A 7 -7.27 14.83 -16.55
CA PRO A 7 -7.21 13.39 -16.81
C PRO A 7 -6.96 12.61 -15.51
N GLY A 8 -7.77 11.58 -15.24
CA GLY A 8 -7.66 10.75 -14.03
C GLY A 8 -8.61 11.12 -12.88
N LEU A 9 -9.39 12.19 -13.03
CA LEU A 9 -10.39 12.58 -12.05
C LEU A 9 -11.69 11.77 -12.27
N GLY A 10 -12.15 11.08 -11.23
CA GLY A 10 -13.43 10.36 -11.22
C GLY A 10 -14.63 11.30 -11.39
N SER A 11 -15.81 10.73 -11.58
CA SER A 11 -17.06 11.49 -11.79
C SER A 11 -17.47 12.38 -10.62
N ASP A 12 -16.89 12.18 -9.43
CA ASP A 12 -17.05 13.05 -8.25
C ASP A 12 -15.96 14.13 -8.13
N GLY A 13 -15.09 14.25 -9.14
CA GLY A 13 -13.98 15.20 -9.16
C GLY A 13 -12.80 14.79 -8.28
N LYS A 14 -12.68 13.52 -7.87
CA LYS A 14 -11.52 13.03 -7.10
C LYS A 14 -10.65 12.06 -7.90
N PHE A 15 -9.35 12.08 -7.67
CA PHE A 15 -8.45 11.01 -8.12
C PHE A 15 -8.80 9.69 -7.43
N SER A 16 -8.87 8.62 -8.22
CA SER A 16 -9.16 7.29 -7.68
C SER A 16 -7.89 6.62 -7.14
N ILE A 17 -8.05 5.82 -6.10
CA ILE A 17 -7.01 4.96 -5.55
C ILE A 17 -7.57 3.55 -5.50
N ARG A 18 -6.84 2.59 -6.05
CA ARG A 18 -7.12 1.16 -5.93
C ARG A 18 -5.93 0.44 -5.34
N LEU A 19 -6.21 -0.42 -4.38
CA LEU A 19 -5.25 -1.24 -3.66
C LEU A 19 -5.49 -2.69 -4.03
N ILE A 20 -4.42 -3.42 -4.33
CA ILE A 20 -4.45 -4.87 -4.47
C ILE A 20 -3.43 -5.45 -3.50
N LEU A 21 -3.89 -6.24 -2.54
CA LEU A 21 -3.07 -6.93 -1.56
C LEU A 21 -3.05 -8.43 -1.88
N GLU A 22 -1.86 -9.01 -2.01
CA GLU A 22 -1.68 -10.41 -2.40
C GLU A 22 -0.72 -11.13 -1.44
N ALA A 23 -1.02 -12.38 -1.13
CA ALA A 23 -0.11 -13.27 -0.41
C ALA A 23 -0.29 -14.72 -0.85
N GLU A 24 0.84 -15.42 -1.00
CA GLU A 24 0.87 -16.87 -1.15
C GLU A 24 0.66 -17.57 0.20
N VAL A 25 -0.04 -18.71 0.17
CA VAL A 25 -0.21 -19.64 1.29
C VAL A 25 0.37 -20.98 0.87
N TYR A 26 1.50 -21.34 1.47
CA TYR A 26 2.15 -22.62 1.23
C TYR A 26 1.40 -23.75 1.97
N PRO A 27 1.49 -25.02 1.51
CA PRO A 27 0.74 -26.14 2.10
C PRO A 27 0.96 -26.36 3.60
N THR A 28 2.11 -25.93 4.13
CA THR A 28 2.45 -26.05 5.56
C THR A 28 1.99 -24.85 6.39
N GLU A 29 1.44 -23.82 5.77
CA GLU A 29 0.99 -22.60 6.43
C GLU A 29 -0.49 -22.66 6.81
N ASP A 30 -0.84 -21.88 7.83
CA ASP A 30 -2.22 -21.69 8.25
C ASP A 30 -2.80 -20.48 7.50
N GLU A 31 -3.78 -20.73 6.64
CA GLU A 31 -4.48 -19.73 5.84
C GLU A 31 -5.02 -18.57 6.69
N LYS A 32 -5.60 -18.86 7.86
CA LYS A 32 -6.14 -17.83 8.77
C LYS A 32 -5.04 -16.94 9.33
N LYS A 33 -3.86 -17.49 9.60
CA LYS A 33 -2.70 -16.69 10.03
C LYS A 33 -2.19 -15.79 8.91
N VAL A 34 -2.20 -16.26 7.66
CA VAL A 34 -1.83 -15.44 6.50
C VAL A 34 -2.84 -14.31 6.30
N ILE A 35 -4.14 -14.60 6.36
CA ILE A 35 -5.20 -13.57 6.31
C ILE A 35 -5.00 -12.53 7.42
N GLN A 36 -4.72 -12.96 8.66
CA GLN A 36 -4.46 -12.05 9.76
C GLN A 36 -3.21 -11.20 9.54
N ALA A 37 -2.17 -11.76 8.92
CA ALA A 37 -0.97 -11.03 8.54
C ALA A 37 -1.29 -9.98 7.46
N MET A 38 -2.10 -10.31 6.46
CA MET A 38 -2.58 -9.37 5.46
C MET A 38 -3.37 -8.22 6.10
N LYS A 39 -4.30 -8.52 7.02
CA LYS A 39 -5.05 -7.51 7.81
C LYS A 39 -4.15 -6.63 8.69
N THR A 40 -2.98 -7.15 9.08
CA THR A 40 -1.97 -6.37 9.79
C THR A 40 -1.40 -5.27 8.90
N ILE A 41 -1.19 -5.55 7.60
CA ILE A 41 -0.68 -4.56 6.63
C ILE A 41 -1.79 -3.59 6.22
N VAL A 42 -2.90 -4.10 5.68
CA VAL A 42 -4.04 -3.31 5.21
C VAL A 42 -5.32 -3.89 5.83
N PRO A 43 -6.12 -3.11 6.58
CA PRO A 43 -7.38 -3.62 7.13
C PRO A 43 -8.42 -3.92 6.04
N PHE A 44 -9.01 -5.11 6.09
CA PHE A 44 -10.10 -5.53 5.21
C PHE A 44 -11.08 -6.48 5.90
N SER A 45 -12.28 -6.57 5.34
CA SER A 45 -13.35 -7.51 5.65
C SER A 45 -13.43 -8.54 4.54
N GLU A 46 -13.39 -9.82 4.91
CA GLU A 46 -13.56 -10.93 3.94
C GLU A 46 -14.98 -10.97 3.34
N GLU A 47 -15.96 -10.32 3.99
CA GLU A 47 -17.36 -10.31 3.55
C GLU A 47 -17.75 -9.07 2.73
N LEU A 48 -17.08 -7.94 2.97
CA LEU A 48 -17.45 -6.63 2.40
C LEU A 48 -16.49 -6.14 1.32
N ASP A 49 -15.24 -6.59 1.35
CA ASP A 49 -14.24 -6.25 0.35
C ASP A 49 -14.17 -7.36 -0.71
N ASP A 50 -13.62 -7.02 -1.88
CA ASP A 50 -13.35 -8.00 -2.94
C ASP A 50 -12.22 -8.93 -2.49
N PHE A 51 -12.60 -10.08 -1.93
CA PHE A 51 -11.74 -11.09 -1.34
C PHE A 51 -11.82 -12.38 -2.14
N GLU A 52 -10.68 -12.79 -2.71
CA GLU A 52 -10.57 -13.97 -3.54
C GLU A 52 -9.48 -14.91 -2.99
N ILE A 53 -9.78 -16.21 -2.99
CA ILE A 53 -8.78 -17.26 -2.80
C ILE A 53 -8.69 -18.06 -4.09
N GLN A 54 -7.52 -18.02 -4.71
CA GLN A 54 -7.19 -18.83 -5.88
C GLN A 54 -6.50 -20.11 -5.41
N GLU A 55 -7.17 -21.24 -5.66
CA GLU A 55 -6.64 -22.57 -5.35
C GLU A 55 -5.63 -23.03 -6.40
N GLY A 56 -4.63 -23.81 -6.00
CA GLY A 56 -3.54 -24.28 -6.85
C GLY A 56 -2.50 -25.08 -6.07
N GLU A 57 -1.33 -25.34 -6.66
CA GLU A 57 -0.19 -25.95 -5.93
C GLU A 57 0.25 -25.08 -4.75
N ILE A 58 0.20 -23.76 -4.94
CA ILE A 58 0.32 -22.74 -3.91
C ILE A 58 -0.95 -21.91 -3.99
N LYS A 59 -1.66 -21.76 -2.86
CA LYS A 59 -2.85 -20.91 -2.84
C LYS A 59 -2.44 -19.45 -2.86
N VAL A 60 -3.24 -18.59 -3.48
CA VAL A 60 -3.04 -17.14 -3.48
C VAL A 60 -4.28 -16.45 -2.95
N ILE A 61 -4.11 -15.65 -1.91
CA ILE A 61 -5.16 -14.77 -1.40
C ILE A 61 -4.97 -13.39 -2.02
N ARG A 62 -6.03 -12.84 -2.60
CA ARG A 62 -6.07 -11.50 -3.17
C ARG A 62 -7.19 -10.70 -2.52
N VAL A 63 -6.90 -9.45 -2.19
CA VAL A 63 -7.90 -8.47 -1.72
C VAL A 63 -7.80 -7.20 -2.54
N THR A 64 -8.89 -6.80 -3.16
CA THR A 64 -8.99 -5.51 -3.87
C THR A 64 -9.81 -4.53 -3.05
N LYS A 65 -9.32 -3.29 -2.92
CA LYS A 65 -10.04 -2.20 -2.26
C LYS A 65 -9.89 -0.90 -3.04
N ASP A 66 -10.97 -0.14 -3.14
CA ASP A 66 -10.91 1.23 -3.59
C ASP A 66 -10.85 2.19 -2.38
N GLY A 67 -10.19 3.33 -2.55
CA GLY A 67 -10.04 4.36 -1.51
C GLY A 67 -8.67 4.39 -0.82
N TYR A 68 -8.42 5.50 -0.13
CA TYR A 68 -7.14 5.79 0.55
C TYR A 68 -7.15 5.36 2.02
N GLU A 69 -8.33 5.19 2.61
CA GLU A 69 -8.55 4.91 4.03
C GLU A 69 -7.68 3.74 4.52
N PRO A 70 -7.56 2.62 3.78
CA PRO A 70 -6.75 1.48 4.24
C PRO A 70 -5.25 1.81 4.33
N LEU A 71 -4.75 2.79 3.55
CA LEU A 71 -3.36 3.25 3.61
C LEU A 71 -3.06 4.09 4.86
N SER A 72 -4.06 4.63 5.55
CA SER A 72 -3.88 5.45 6.76
C SER A 72 -3.17 4.67 7.88
N LYS A 73 -3.41 3.35 7.97
CA LYS A 73 -2.70 2.49 8.93
C LYS A 73 -1.20 2.40 8.61
N LEU A 74 -0.85 2.20 7.34
CA LEU A 74 0.55 2.16 6.89
C LEU A 74 1.23 3.52 7.07
N ARG A 75 0.51 4.61 6.73
CA ARG A 75 0.95 5.99 6.96
C ARG A 75 1.39 6.20 8.41
N ASN A 76 0.58 5.76 9.37
CA ASN A 76 0.92 5.86 10.79
C ASN A 76 2.06 4.91 11.17
N SER A 77 2.05 3.68 10.68
CA SER A 77 3.08 2.68 10.98
C SER A 77 4.48 3.13 10.54
N PHE A 78 4.61 3.70 9.33
CA PHE A 78 5.91 4.18 8.83
C PHE A 78 6.49 5.31 9.68
N ARG A 79 5.63 6.18 10.22
CA ARG A 79 6.01 7.26 11.15
C ARG A 79 6.47 6.69 12.49
N SER A 80 5.67 5.83 13.11
CA SER A 80 5.98 5.23 14.41
C SER A 80 7.26 4.38 14.38
N ASN A 81 7.49 3.67 13.27
CA ASN A 81 8.69 2.86 13.08
C ASN A 81 9.90 3.65 12.58
N ARG A 82 9.76 4.95 12.29
CA ARG A 82 10.81 5.84 11.76
C ARG A 82 11.46 5.32 10.46
N ILE A 83 10.65 4.73 9.58
CA ILE A 83 11.09 4.13 8.30
C ILE A 83 10.57 4.88 7.06
N LEU A 84 10.24 6.16 7.20
CA LEU A 84 9.69 6.97 6.10
C LEU A 84 10.60 7.02 4.88
N ASP A 85 11.90 7.24 5.06
CA ASP A 85 12.84 7.35 3.93
C ASP A 85 12.99 5.99 3.22
N THR A 86 13.03 4.89 3.98
CA THR A 86 13.06 3.53 3.42
C THR A 86 11.77 3.24 2.65
N ALA A 87 10.61 3.50 3.26
CA ALA A 87 9.32 3.28 2.63
C ALA A 87 9.17 4.11 1.35
N ARG A 88 9.62 5.37 1.36
CA ARG A 88 9.64 6.23 0.17
C ARG A 88 10.52 5.64 -0.92
N ASN A 89 11.74 5.25 -0.57
CA ASN A 89 12.71 4.66 -1.50
C ASN A 89 12.26 3.31 -2.05
N LEU A 90 11.29 2.63 -1.45
CA LEU A 90 10.68 1.42 -1.98
C LEU A 90 9.43 1.72 -2.81
N LEU A 91 8.62 2.70 -2.38
CA LEU A 91 7.37 3.08 -3.02
C LEU A 91 7.57 3.77 -4.36
N ILE A 92 8.51 4.72 -4.47
CA ILE A 92 8.65 5.55 -5.67
C ILE A 92 9.93 5.20 -6.44
N SER A 93 9.82 4.96 -7.74
CA SER A 93 10.97 4.73 -8.62
C SER A 93 11.79 6.02 -8.81
N LYS A 94 13.03 5.91 -9.29
CA LYS A 94 13.83 7.10 -9.66
C LYS A 94 13.18 7.92 -10.78
N ARG A 95 12.28 7.30 -11.57
CA ARG A 95 11.52 7.95 -12.64
C ARG A 95 10.18 8.54 -12.16
N GLY A 96 9.81 8.31 -10.90
CA GLY A 96 8.56 8.80 -10.33
C GLY A 96 7.40 7.82 -10.39
N ASP A 97 7.63 6.55 -10.75
CA ASP A 97 6.54 5.56 -10.83
C ASP A 97 6.26 4.89 -9.48
N ILE A 98 5.00 4.58 -9.21
CA ILE A 98 4.59 3.82 -8.02
C ILE A 98 5.03 2.36 -8.20
N ARG A 99 5.76 1.83 -7.23
CA ARG A 99 6.20 0.45 -7.16
C ARG A 99 5.45 -0.31 -6.07
N PRO A 100 5.23 -1.62 -6.23
CA PRO A 100 4.64 -2.44 -5.19
C PRO A 100 5.48 -2.42 -3.91
N LEU A 101 4.83 -2.28 -2.77
CA LEU A 101 5.45 -2.48 -1.47
C LEU A 101 5.38 -3.95 -1.10
N ARG A 102 6.49 -4.50 -0.61
CA ARG A 102 6.57 -5.87 -0.12
C ARG A 102 6.80 -5.86 1.38
N PHE A 103 6.06 -6.72 2.06
CA PHE A 103 6.13 -6.85 3.52
C PHE A 103 6.56 -8.26 3.92
N HIS A 104 7.38 -8.34 4.96
CA HIS A 104 7.83 -9.61 5.51
C HIS A 104 6.65 -10.36 6.13
N LYS A 105 6.20 -11.47 5.50
CA LYS A 105 4.98 -12.19 5.88
C LYS A 105 4.99 -12.66 7.34
N GLN A 106 6.12 -13.24 7.79
CA GLN A 106 6.24 -13.73 9.17
C GLN A 106 6.24 -12.61 10.23
N ALA A 107 6.79 -11.43 9.92
CA ALA A 107 6.70 -10.28 10.81
C ALA A 107 5.23 -9.81 10.94
N ALA A 108 4.49 -9.82 9.84
CA ALA A 108 3.09 -9.47 9.81
C ALA A 108 2.20 -10.46 10.59
N ILE A 109 2.52 -11.76 10.57
CA ILE A 109 1.83 -12.79 11.39
C ILE A 109 1.92 -12.44 12.89
N VAL A 110 3.06 -11.90 13.34
CA VAL A 110 3.26 -11.45 14.73
C VAL A 110 2.88 -9.97 14.94
N GLY A 111 2.10 -9.38 14.04
CA GLY A 111 1.53 -8.04 14.18
C GLY A 111 2.47 -6.88 13.82
N ARG A 112 3.61 -7.14 13.15
CA ARG A 112 4.61 -6.12 12.80
C ARG A 112 4.63 -5.79 11.31
N VAL A 113 4.60 -4.50 10.99
CA VAL A 113 4.82 -4.00 9.61
C VAL A 113 6.31 -3.86 9.36
N SER A 114 6.85 -4.68 8.46
CA SER A 114 8.27 -4.68 8.08
C SER A 114 8.37 -4.77 6.56
N LEU A 115 9.01 -3.76 5.96
CA LEU A 115 9.23 -3.69 4.52
C LEU A 115 10.46 -4.51 4.12
N VAL A 116 10.41 -5.10 2.93
CA VAL A 116 11.53 -5.81 2.30
C VAL A 116 11.74 -5.28 0.88
N ASP A 117 13.00 -5.10 0.47
CA ASP A 117 13.36 -4.61 -0.88
C ASP A 117 13.31 -5.74 -1.92
N ASN A 118 13.56 -6.98 -1.47
CA ASN A 118 13.68 -8.17 -2.29
C ASN A 118 13.24 -9.43 -1.52
N GLU A 119 12.64 -10.37 -2.24
CA GLU A 119 12.00 -11.60 -1.70
C GLU A 119 13.01 -12.57 -1.07
N GLU A 120 14.30 -12.46 -1.39
CA GLU A 120 15.39 -13.29 -0.83
C GLU A 120 15.47 -13.27 0.71
N PHE A 121 14.91 -12.26 1.36
CA PHE A 121 14.91 -12.13 2.83
C PHE A 121 13.61 -12.59 3.51
N SER A 122 12.66 -13.15 2.77
CA SER A 122 11.42 -13.70 3.35
C SER A 122 11.31 -15.19 3.02
N PRO A 123 11.86 -16.09 3.85
CA PRO A 123 11.95 -17.53 3.55
C PRO A 123 10.62 -18.24 3.34
N LEU A 124 9.51 -17.58 3.65
CA LEU A 124 8.14 -18.06 3.44
C LEU A 124 7.34 -17.12 2.53
N GLY A 125 8.00 -16.29 1.72
CA GLY A 125 7.36 -15.34 0.81
C GLY A 125 6.91 -14.04 1.49
N VAL A 126 6.38 -13.12 0.68
CA VAL A 126 6.03 -11.75 1.08
C VAL A 126 4.53 -11.52 0.99
N ILE A 127 4.04 -10.47 1.63
CA ILE A 127 2.74 -9.87 1.32
C ILE A 127 3.01 -8.69 0.39
N VAL A 128 2.37 -8.65 -0.77
CA VAL A 128 2.57 -7.61 -1.79
C VAL A 128 1.39 -6.66 -1.79
N LEU A 129 1.65 -5.36 -1.66
CA LEU A 129 0.65 -4.30 -1.84
C LEU A 129 0.97 -3.53 -3.13
N ARG A 130 0.04 -3.56 -4.06
CA ARG A 130 0.04 -2.72 -5.27
C ARG A 130 -0.91 -1.57 -5.06
N ILE A 131 -0.46 -0.37 -5.40
CA ILE A 131 -1.24 0.86 -5.30
C ILE A 131 -1.35 1.43 -6.71
N TYR A 132 -2.57 1.56 -7.19
CA TYR A 132 -2.92 2.25 -8.42
C TYR A 132 -3.53 3.59 -8.04
N TYR A 133 -3.05 4.67 -8.64
CA TYR A 133 -3.47 6.02 -8.33
C TYR A 133 -3.50 6.83 -9.63
N ASP A 134 -4.60 7.54 -9.85
CA ASP A 134 -4.80 8.30 -11.09
C ASP A 134 -4.18 9.70 -11.07
N GLY A 135 -3.82 10.21 -9.89
CA GLY A 135 -3.14 11.50 -9.74
C GLY A 135 -1.62 11.40 -9.84
N ASP A 136 -0.91 12.45 -9.42
CA ASP A 136 0.55 12.49 -9.44
C ASP A 136 1.16 11.51 -8.41
N PRO A 137 1.92 10.47 -8.83
CA PRO A 137 2.62 9.55 -7.93
C PRO A 137 3.44 10.23 -6.81
N LEU A 138 4.01 11.41 -7.08
CA LEU A 138 4.78 12.15 -6.09
C LEU A 138 3.91 12.72 -4.98
N ILE A 139 2.66 13.12 -5.28
CA ILE A 139 1.69 13.54 -4.26
C ILE A 139 1.32 12.37 -3.37
N LEU A 140 1.04 11.19 -3.94
CA LEU A 140 0.81 9.97 -3.15
C LEU A 140 2.01 9.66 -2.25
N ALA A 141 3.23 9.73 -2.80
CA ALA A 141 4.44 9.48 -2.04
C ALA A 141 4.66 10.51 -0.93
N ASP A 142 4.37 11.79 -1.18
CA ASP A 142 4.47 12.86 -0.18
C ASP A 142 3.40 12.73 0.91
N TRP A 143 2.23 12.17 0.61
CA TRP A 143 1.19 11.90 1.60
C TRP A 143 1.48 10.65 2.46
N LEU A 144 1.85 9.54 1.82
CA LEU A 144 2.06 8.24 2.47
C LEU A 144 3.43 8.15 3.17
N THR A 145 4.48 8.55 2.45
CA THR A 145 5.89 8.44 2.81
C THR A 145 6.64 9.77 2.56
N PRO A 146 6.26 10.86 3.25
CA PRO A 146 6.93 12.15 3.09
C PRO A 146 8.44 12.02 3.30
N ARG A 147 9.21 12.85 2.59
CA ARG A 147 10.65 12.99 2.86
C ARG A 147 10.85 13.47 4.29
N THR A 148 11.97 13.12 4.89
CA THR A 148 12.31 13.63 6.22
C THR A 148 13.56 14.49 6.21
N GLU A 149 13.56 15.52 7.05
CA GLU A 149 14.76 16.30 7.41
C GLU A 149 14.94 16.22 8.92
N ARG A 150 16.12 15.77 9.38
CA ARG A 150 16.40 15.53 10.80
C ARG A 150 15.32 14.66 11.48
N GLY A 151 14.77 13.69 10.74
CA GLY A 151 13.74 12.77 11.22
C GLY A 151 12.33 13.35 11.31
N LYS A 152 12.09 14.56 10.80
CA LYS A 152 10.76 15.17 10.74
C LYS A 152 10.26 15.20 9.29
N PRO A 153 9.00 14.81 9.01
CA PRO A 153 8.41 14.96 7.68
C PRO A 153 8.51 16.40 7.14
N VAL A 154 8.82 16.52 5.86
CA VAL A 154 8.83 17.79 5.09
C VAL A 154 8.08 17.61 3.78
N ASN A 155 7.47 18.68 3.26
CA ASN A 155 6.66 18.68 2.03
C ASN A 155 5.55 17.62 2.02
N GLU A 156 4.97 17.36 3.19
CA GLU A 156 3.91 16.37 3.36
C GLU A 156 2.63 16.87 2.67
N ALA A 157 2.11 16.07 1.74
CA ALA A 157 0.86 16.37 1.06
C ALA A 157 -0.34 16.17 2.01
N THR A 158 -1.36 17.00 1.85
CA THR A 158 -2.63 16.89 2.56
C THR A 158 -3.52 15.83 1.90
N LEU A 159 -4.62 15.46 2.59
CA LEU A 159 -5.64 14.62 1.97
C LEU A 159 -6.32 15.34 0.79
N GLN A 160 -6.46 16.67 0.85
CA GLN A 160 -6.99 17.46 -0.26
C GLN A 160 -6.09 17.32 -1.50
N ASP A 161 -4.78 17.43 -1.32
CA ASP A 161 -3.82 17.24 -2.42
C ASP A 161 -3.91 15.83 -3.01
N LEU A 162 -4.06 14.81 -2.17
CA LEU A 162 -4.20 13.43 -2.63
C LEU A 162 -5.47 13.22 -3.46
N LEU A 163 -6.58 13.83 -3.04
CA LEU A 163 -7.87 13.62 -3.70
C LEU A 163 -8.07 14.52 -4.92
N TYR A 164 -7.48 15.71 -4.95
CA TYR A 164 -7.80 16.73 -5.95
C TYR A 164 -6.56 17.31 -6.67
N GLY A 165 -5.35 16.90 -6.28
CA GLY A 165 -4.09 17.45 -6.77
C GLY A 165 -3.68 18.73 -6.03
N ARG A 166 -2.45 19.18 -6.29
CA ARG A 166 -1.99 20.50 -5.83
C ARG A 166 -2.61 21.58 -6.72
N GLY A 167 -3.27 22.56 -6.10
CA GLY A 167 -3.78 23.76 -6.79
C GLY A 167 -2.69 24.73 -7.19
#